data_AF-A0A4U0HAT5-F1
#
_entry.id   AF-A0A4U0HAT5-F1
#
_cell.length_a   1.000
_cell.length_b   1.000
_cell.length_c   1.000
_cell.angle_alpha   90.00
_cell.angle_beta   90.00
_cell.angle_gamma   90.00
#
_symmetry.space_group_name_H-M   'P 1'
#
loop_
_entity.id
_entity.type
_entity.pdbx_description
1 polymer ?
#
loop_
_entity_poly.entity_id
_entity_poly.type
_entity_poly.pdbx_seq_one_letter_code
_entity_poly.pdbx_strand_id
1 'polypeptide(L)'
;MPSRQTTTIMPPETKRTVLSTVCQPRRPSSDSSETVGRGPVYSLLIMVLTIVTGWRCAAPGFLWLFDVKRPVSIVAGMNERGESVADNQPETDHYGDSGRTVFGSHGEVSKNDLRVVAHAEVDAANAAVAVAMAGGGLAAEANAMLVSVQNDLFDLMADLLVPYPSDLPVDARIIPEHAERLERAIEHFRQEADDLSGMLLPGGTLSAALLYQARTTVRRAERMVWAALDEHGDVVNRETGRYLNRLSGLLFVMGRAANAEHGDVMWVPESSVLGVLEDRPDED
;
A
#
# COMPACT_ATOMS: atom_id res chain seq x y z
N MET A 1 -65.14 9.38 15.65
CA MET A 1 -64.15 9.25 16.74
C MET A 1 -63.10 8.23 16.31
N PRO A 2 -61.79 8.44 16.54
CA PRO A 2 -61.15 9.62 17.12
C PRO A 2 -60.58 10.57 16.05
N SER A 3 -60.56 11.85 16.39
CA SER A 3 -59.99 12.99 15.65
C SER A 3 -58.47 12.92 15.61
N ARG A 4 -57.86 12.94 14.42
CA ARG A 4 -56.42 13.18 14.27
C ARG A 4 -56.14 14.67 14.38
N GLN A 5 -55.40 15.04 15.41
CA GLN A 5 -54.93 16.39 15.68
C GLN A 5 -53.85 16.78 14.66
N THR A 6 -54.04 17.93 14.01
CA THR A 6 -53.03 18.58 13.18
C THR A 6 -52.06 19.32 14.11
N THR A 7 -50.87 18.74 14.33
CA THR A 7 -49.78 19.44 15.03
C THR A 7 -48.87 20.07 13.99
N THR A 8 -49.02 21.39 13.84
CA THR A 8 -48.08 22.25 13.12
C THR A 8 -46.73 22.24 13.87
N ILE A 9 -45.69 21.70 13.25
CA ILE A 9 -44.31 21.80 13.73
C ILE A 9 -43.59 22.79 12.82
N MET A 10 -43.24 23.95 13.37
CA MET A 10 -42.43 24.98 12.73
C MET A 10 -40.95 24.55 12.65
N PRO A 11 -40.19 25.00 11.63
CA PRO A 11 -38.80 24.63 11.44
C PRO A 11 -37.88 25.28 12.49
N PRO A 12 -36.78 24.62 12.90
CA PRO A 12 -35.83 25.22 13.84
C PRO A 12 -34.99 26.32 13.17
N GLU A 13 -34.89 27.45 13.86
CA GLU A 13 -34.19 28.67 13.45
C GLU A 13 -32.69 28.48 13.22
N THR A 14 -32.24 28.93 12.04
CA THR A 14 -30.85 29.23 11.70
C THR A 14 -30.22 30.24 12.66
N LYS A 15 -29.21 29.83 13.43
CA LYS A 15 -28.26 30.75 14.07
C LYS A 15 -26.98 30.81 13.24
N ARG A 16 -26.86 31.90 12.46
CA ARG A 16 -25.61 32.36 11.85
C ARG A 16 -24.70 32.89 12.96
N THR A 17 -23.55 32.25 13.17
CA THR A 17 -22.41 32.88 13.85
C THR A 17 -21.35 33.14 12.81
N VAL A 18 -21.20 34.42 12.47
CA VAL A 18 -20.15 34.93 11.59
C VAL A 18 -18.90 35.15 12.45
N LEU A 19 -17.84 34.40 12.20
CA LEU A 19 -16.49 34.74 12.66
C LEU A 19 -15.59 34.83 11.43
N SER A 20 -15.50 36.05 10.91
CA SER A 20 -14.56 36.44 9.87
C SER A 20 -13.18 36.69 10.49
N THR A 21 -12.26 35.73 10.37
CA THR A 21 -10.84 36.01 10.60
C THR A 21 -10.18 36.23 9.25
N VAL A 22 -9.99 37.51 8.92
CA VAL A 22 -9.27 37.97 7.73
C VAL A 22 -7.78 37.74 7.95
N CYS A 23 -7.20 36.84 7.15
CA CYS A 23 -5.76 36.60 7.08
C CYS A 23 -5.16 37.60 6.08
N GLN A 24 -4.33 38.55 6.53
CA GLN A 24 -3.54 39.41 5.63
C GLN A 24 -2.07 38.96 5.58
N PRO A 25 -1.44 38.90 4.39
CA PRO A 25 -0.04 38.55 4.25
C PRO A 25 0.89 39.76 4.55
N ARG A 26 1.91 39.56 5.38
CA ARG A 26 3.02 40.52 5.54
C ARG A 26 4.03 40.37 4.40
N ARG A 27 4.37 41.49 3.75
CA ARG A 27 5.45 41.58 2.74
C ARG A 27 6.83 41.59 3.41
N PRO A 28 7.88 41.06 2.75
CA PRO A 28 9.26 41.18 3.22
C PRO A 28 9.84 42.55 2.84
N SER A 29 10.56 43.18 3.77
CA SER A 29 11.40 44.35 3.49
C SER A 29 12.83 43.90 3.22
N SER A 30 13.28 44.11 1.99
CA SER A 30 14.68 44.15 1.58
C SER A 30 15.25 45.52 1.93
N ASP A 31 16.34 45.59 2.67
CA ASP A 31 17.49 46.39 2.23
C ASP A 31 18.76 46.04 2.98
N SER A 32 19.84 46.06 2.21
CA SER A 32 21.19 45.60 2.49
C SER A 32 22.19 46.76 2.53
N SER A 33 23.14 46.72 3.45
CA SER A 33 24.48 47.33 3.32
C SER A 33 25.38 46.69 4.41
N GLU A 34 26.31 45.78 4.07
CA GLU A 34 27.73 46.04 3.77
C GLU A 34 28.41 46.89 4.87
N THR A 35 29.51 46.50 5.56
CA THR A 35 30.77 45.86 5.11
C THR A 35 31.59 45.25 6.27
N VAL A 36 32.20 44.08 6.01
CA VAL A 36 33.61 43.64 6.24
C VAL A 36 34.24 43.62 7.66
N GLY A 37 34.65 42.41 8.10
CA GLY A 37 35.68 42.19 9.13
C GLY A 37 36.00 40.70 9.37
N ARG A 38 37.24 40.27 9.09
CA ARG A 38 37.79 38.89 9.15
C ARG A 38 37.82 38.28 10.58
N GLY A 39 37.63 36.95 10.71
CA GLY A 39 38.21 36.13 11.80
C GLY A 39 37.33 34.98 12.32
N PRO A 40 37.91 33.84 12.79
CA PRO A 40 37.26 32.52 12.78
C PRO A 40 36.58 32.15 14.12
N VAL A 41 35.35 31.61 14.09
CA VAL A 41 34.73 31.03 15.30
C VAL A 41 33.80 29.87 14.95
N TYR A 42 34.38 28.72 14.59
CA TYR A 42 33.74 27.42 14.80
C TYR A 42 34.00 26.99 16.25
N SER A 43 33.19 27.47 17.19
CA SER A 43 33.11 26.96 18.57
C SER A 43 32.09 27.77 19.35
N LEU A 44 30.79 27.49 19.16
CA LEU A 44 29.75 27.70 20.18
C LEU A 44 28.39 27.17 19.69
N LEU A 45 28.26 25.85 19.49
CA LEU A 45 26.92 25.21 19.47
C LEU A 45 26.98 23.75 19.96
N ILE A 46 27.76 23.52 21.00
CA ILE A 46 27.69 22.32 21.85
C ILE A 46 27.79 22.81 23.29
N MET A 47 26.74 23.46 23.82
CA MET A 47 26.59 23.65 25.27
C MET A 47 25.23 24.21 25.69
N VAL A 48 24.13 23.60 25.24
CA VAL A 48 22.85 23.70 25.96
C VAL A 48 22.15 22.35 25.87
N LEU A 49 22.62 21.36 26.63
CA LEU A 49 21.80 20.31 27.26
C LEU A 49 22.68 19.35 28.08
N THR A 50 23.14 19.77 29.27
CA THR A 50 23.46 18.83 30.35
C THR A 50 23.47 19.56 31.70
N ILE A 51 22.99 18.89 32.75
CA ILE A 51 22.57 19.36 34.11
C ILE A 51 21.05 19.52 34.15
N VAL A 52 20.25 18.48 34.40
CA VAL A 52 20.19 17.73 35.67
C VAL A 52 20.10 16.23 35.41
N THR A 53 21.13 15.50 35.82
CA THR A 53 21.12 14.03 35.94
C THR A 53 20.39 13.61 37.19
N GLY A 54 19.54 12.59 37.08
CA GLY A 54 18.98 11.88 38.21
C GLY A 54 18.42 10.53 37.79
N TRP A 55 19.32 9.57 37.58
CA TRP A 55 19.31 8.20 38.13
C TRP A 55 20.12 7.26 37.22
N ARG A 56 21.21 6.74 37.78
CA ARG A 56 21.98 5.60 37.25
C ARG A 56 21.41 4.34 37.91
N CYS A 57 20.96 3.39 37.11
CA CYS A 57 21.11 1.97 37.43
C CYS A 57 21.82 1.32 36.23
N ALA A 58 22.91 0.64 36.53
CA ALA A 58 23.81 0.01 35.59
C ALA A 58 23.40 -1.43 35.31
N ALA A 59 23.43 -1.84 34.04
CA ALA A 59 23.84 -3.18 33.59
C ALA A 59 24.17 -3.12 32.08
N PRO A 60 25.12 -3.93 31.57
CA PRO A 60 25.92 -3.58 30.40
C PRO A 60 25.43 -4.21 29.08
N GLY A 61 25.66 -3.47 27.99
CA GLY A 61 26.30 -4.02 26.80
C GLY A 61 25.43 -4.75 25.78
N PHE A 62 24.54 -4.04 25.09
CA PHE A 62 24.20 -4.36 23.69
C PHE A 62 24.20 -3.05 22.90
N LEU A 63 25.36 -2.72 22.34
CA LEU A 63 25.59 -1.52 21.55
C LEU A 63 25.14 -1.84 20.11
N TRP A 64 23.91 -1.48 19.75
CA TRP A 64 23.52 -1.38 18.35
C TRP A 64 24.17 -0.13 17.76
N LEU A 65 25.35 -0.29 17.14
CA LEU A 65 25.78 0.65 16.10
C LEU A 65 24.87 0.41 14.89
N PHE A 66 23.85 1.24 14.73
CA PHE A 66 23.25 1.46 13.42
C PHE A 66 24.20 2.33 12.60
N ASP A 67 25.15 1.67 11.95
CA ASP A 67 25.96 2.26 10.88
C ASP A 67 25.07 2.35 9.62
N VAL A 68 24.40 3.49 9.46
CA VAL A 68 23.60 3.83 8.27
C VAL A 68 24.55 4.29 7.14
N LYS A 69 25.42 3.38 6.69
CA LYS A 69 26.23 3.54 5.47
C LYS A 69 26.64 2.18 4.89
N ARG A 70 25.67 1.41 4.40
CA ARG A 70 25.94 0.45 3.32
C ARG A 70 24.84 0.53 2.28
N PRO A 71 25.12 0.96 1.03
CA PRO A 71 24.22 0.65 -0.06
C PRO A 71 24.13 -0.88 -0.17
N VAL A 72 22.92 -1.40 -0.37
CA VAL A 72 22.71 -2.80 -0.75
C VAL A 72 23.33 -2.98 -2.13
N SER A 73 24.59 -3.40 -2.16
CA SER A 73 25.23 -3.91 -3.37
C SER A 73 24.63 -5.28 -3.64
N ILE A 74 23.87 -5.41 -4.73
CA ILE A 74 23.58 -6.69 -5.37
C ILE A 74 24.92 -7.41 -5.48
N VAL A 75 25.02 -8.62 -4.90
CA VAL A 75 26.26 -9.39 -4.89
C VAL A 75 26.57 -9.78 -6.34
N ALA A 76 27.46 -9.03 -6.97
CA ALA A 76 28.11 -9.47 -8.19
C ALA A 76 28.88 -10.76 -7.87
N GLY A 77 28.52 -11.86 -8.52
CA GLY A 77 29.24 -13.12 -8.39
C GLY A 77 30.72 -12.91 -8.75
N MET A 78 31.61 -13.14 -7.79
CA MET A 78 33.05 -13.12 -8.02
C MET A 78 33.47 -14.47 -8.61
N ASN A 79 34.31 -14.45 -9.63
CA ASN A 79 34.93 -15.69 -10.14
C ASN A 79 36.02 -16.20 -9.16
N GLU A 80 36.54 -17.41 -9.38
CA GLU A 80 37.58 -18.02 -8.53
C GLU A 80 38.89 -17.22 -8.42
N ARG A 81 39.04 -16.13 -9.19
CA ARG A 81 40.18 -15.21 -9.19
C ARG A 81 39.91 -13.88 -8.50
N GLY A 82 38.74 -13.71 -7.88
CA GLY A 82 38.38 -12.50 -7.13
C GLY A 82 38.13 -11.26 -7.99
N GLU A 83 37.94 -11.44 -9.29
CA GLU A 83 37.56 -10.36 -10.20
C GLU A 83 36.04 -10.17 -10.16
N SER A 84 35.60 -8.90 -10.15
CA SER A 84 34.19 -8.59 -10.38
C SER A 84 33.83 -9.05 -11.78
N VAL A 85 32.95 -10.04 -11.90
CA VAL A 85 32.29 -10.29 -13.17
C VAL A 85 31.42 -9.07 -13.42
N ALA A 86 31.85 -8.21 -14.35
CA ALA A 86 30.98 -7.17 -14.87
C ALA A 86 29.77 -7.89 -15.46
N ASP A 87 28.61 -7.69 -14.84
CA ASP A 87 27.34 -8.08 -15.44
C ASP A 87 27.24 -7.31 -16.75
N ASN A 88 27.51 -7.99 -17.87
CA ASN A 88 27.33 -7.46 -19.20
C ASN A 88 25.83 -7.39 -19.48
N GLN A 89 25.10 -6.59 -18.69
CA GLN A 89 23.78 -6.10 -19.07
C GLN A 89 24.03 -5.21 -20.29
N PRO A 90 23.55 -5.58 -21.49
CA PRO A 90 23.65 -4.67 -22.61
C PRO A 90 22.87 -3.40 -22.22
N GLU A 91 23.55 -2.26 -22.31
CA GLU A 91 22.99 -0.93 -22.11
C GLU A 91 21.82 -0.75 -23.09
N THR A 92 20.60 -1.08 -22.67
CA THR A 92 19.45 -1.26 -23.56
C THR A 92 18.27 -0.43 -23.10
N ASP A 93 18.52 0.84 -22.76
CA ASP A 93 17.47 1.81 -22.48
C ASP A 93 16.52 2.00 -23.70
N HIS A 94 16.93 1.56 -24.90
CA HIS A 94 16.15 1.63 -26.14
C HIS A 94 15.52 0.32 -26.63
N TYR A 95 15.89 -0.84 -26.07
CA TYR A 95 15.36 -2.11 -26.58
C TYR A 95 13.84 -2.24 -26.37
N GLY A 96 13.38 -1.69 -25.25
CA GLY A 96 11.97 -1.59 -24.92
C GLY A 96 11.14 -0.71 -25.85
N ASP A 97 11.76 0.15 -26.68
CA ASP A 97 11.06 1.07 -27.59
C ASP A 97 10.37 0.33 -28.75
N SER A 98 10.85 -0.88 -29.07
CA SER A 98 10.25 -1.77 -30.07
C SER A 98 8.94 -2.42 -29.60
N GLY A 99 8.53 -2.20 -28.35
CA GLY A 99 7.38 -2.89 -27.75
C GLY A 99 7.70 -4.32 -27.29
N ARG A 100 8.98 -4.71 -27.30
CA ARG A 100 9.45 -6.03 -26.84
C ARG A 100 10.28 -5.91 -25.56
N THR A 101 10.44 -7.02 -24.86
CA THR A 101 11.19 -7.10 -23.60
C THR A 101 11.77 -8.50 -23.42
N VAL A 102 12.86 -8.63 -22.65
CA VAL A 102 13.33 -9.92 -22.17
C VAL A 102 12.62 -10.20 -20.85
N PHE A 103 11.89 -11.31 -20.77
CA PHE A 103 11.09 -11.67 -19.61
C PHE A 103 11.67 -12.92 -18.93
N GLY A 104 12.62 -12.69 -18.04
CA GLY A 104 13.28 -13.74 -17.26
C GLY A 104 13.78 -14.89 -18.15
N SER A 105 13.47 -16.12 -17.74
CA SER A 105 13.85 -17.34 -18.46
C SER A 105 12.92 -17.68 -19.63
N HIS A 106 11.87 -16.88 -19.89
CA HIS A 106 11.04 -17.02 -21.09
C HIS A 106 11.70 -16.41 -22.34
N GLY A 107 12.77 -15.63 -22.18
CA GLY A 107 13.46 -14.96 -23.27
C GLY A 107 12.68 -13.75 -23.79
N GLU A 108 12.80 -13.49 -25.09
CA GLU A 108 12.25 -12.28 -25.70
C GLU A 108 10.76 -12.40 -26.05
N VAL A 109 9.95 -11.53 -25.44
CA VAL A 109 8.49 -11.52 -25.57
C VAL A 109 7.95 -10.13 -25.90
N SER A 110 6.68 -10.06 -26.31
CA SER A 110 5.97 -8.78 -26.45
C SER A 110 5.72 -8.18 -25.06
N LYS A 111 5.72 -6.85 -24.92
CA LYS A 111 5.26 -6.19 -23.69
C LYS A 111 3.79 -6.44 -23.38
N ASN A 112 3.02 -6.89 -24.37
CA ASN A 112 1.61 -7.28 -24.24
C ASN A 112 1.42 -8.79 -23.97
N ASP A 113 2.49 -9.57 -23.84
CA ASP A 113 2.40 -10.98 -23.41
C ASP A 113 1.73 -11.04 -22.03
N LEU A 114 0.76 -11.93 -21.85
CA LEU A 114 -0.04 -11.95 -20.63
C LEU A 114 0.78 -12.23 -19.36
N ARG A 115 1.93 -12.92 -19.47
CA ARG A 115 2.83 -13.12 -18.34
C ARG A 115 3.52 -11.82 -17.92
N VAL A 116 3.93 -11.01 -18.90
CA VAL A 116 4.50 -9.67 -18.66
C VAL A 116 3.44 -8.74 -18.05
N VAL A 117 2.23 -8.75 -18.60
CA VAL A 117 1.11 -7.96 -18.06
C VAL A 117 0.79 -8.40 -16.62
N ALA A 118 0.70 -9.70 -16.36
CA ALA A 118 0.47 -10.24 -15.02
C ALA A 118 1.56 -9.79 -14.03
N HIS A 119 2.84 -9.92 -14.40
CA HIS A 119 3.96 -9.44 -13.60
C HIS A 119 3.85 -7.94 -13.30
N ALA A 120 3.58 -7.11 -14.30
CA ALA A 120 3.44 -5.67 -14.12
C ALA A 120 2.23 -5.28 -13.23
N GLU A 121 1.13 -6.03 -13.31
CA GLU A 121 -0.03 -5.80 -12.44
C GLU A 121 0.24 -6.20 -10.98
N VAL A 122 1.06 -7.23 -10.76
CA VAL A 122 1.52 -7.61 -9.41
C VAL A 122 2.41 -6.52 -8.83
N ASP A 123 3.30 -5.93 -9.63
CA ASP A 123 4.11 -4.77 -9.22
C ASP A 123 3.22 -3.57 -8.86
N ALA A 124 2.22 -3.27 -9.70
CA ALA A 124 1.24 -2.22 -9.40
C ALA A 124 0.45 -2.50 -8.11
N ALA A 125 0.12 -3.77 -7.82
CA ALA A 125 -0.51 -4.17 -6.57
C ALA A 125 0.41 -3.94 -5.37
N ASN A 126 1.70 -4.27 -5.50
CA ASN A 126 2.70 -4.04 -4.46
C ASN A 126 2.89 -2.54 -4.18
N ALA A 127 2.95 -1.72 -5.22
CA ALA A 127 2.99 -0.27 -5.10
C ALA A 127 1.73 0.29 -4.39
N ALA A 128 0.54 -0.23 -4.70
CA ALA A 128 -0.69 0.17 -4.03
C ALA A 128 -0.69 -0.20 -2.53
N VAL A 129 -0.14 -1.36 -2.17
CA VAL A 129 0.08 -1.76 -0.76
C VAL A 129 1.05 -0.79 -0.07
N ALA A 130 2.15 -0.41 -0.75
CA ALA A 130 3.11 0.56 -0.23
C ALA A 130 2.47 1.92 0.07
N VAL A 131 1.59 2.40 -0.83
CA VAL A 131 0.85 3.66 -0.63
C VAL A 131 -0.08 3.57 0.57
N ALA A 132 -0.78 2.44 0.75
CA ALA A 132 -1.64 2.23 1.93
C ALA A 132 -0.85 2.28 3.24
N MET A 133 0.35 1.68 3.27
CA MET A 133 1.25 1.75 4.43
C MET A 133 1.76 3.17 4.68
N ALA A 134 2.14 3.89 3.61
CA ALA A 134 2.63 5.27 3.70
C ALA A 134 1.56 6.26 4.19
N GLY A 135 0.27 5.95 4.01
CA GLY A 135 -0.85 6.75 4.50
C GLY A 135 -0.92 6.85 6.04
N GLY A 136 -0.22 5.98 6.77
CA GLY A 136 -0.22 5.97 8.24
C GLY A 136 -1.52 5.44 8.84
N GLY A 137 -1.69 5.52 10.16
CA GLY A 137 -2.93 5.15 10.87
C GLY A 137 -3.20 3.65 11.04
N LEU A 138 -2.39 2.78 10.43
CA LEU A 138 -2.46 1.33 10.64
C LEU A 138 -1.76 0.92 11.94
N ALA A 139 -2.30 -0.09 12.62
CA ALA A 139 -1.64 -0.74 13.76
C ALA A 139 -0.27 -1.31 13.37
N ALA A 140 0.64 -1.42 14.33
CA ALA A 140 1.99 -1.95 14.08
C ALA A 140 1.97 -3.37 13.51
N GLU A 141 1.05 -4.21 13.98
CA GLU A 141 0.87 -5.57 13.47
C GLU A 141 0.37 -5.58 12.01
N ALA A 142 -0.58 -4.71 11.67
CA ALA A 142 -1.05 -4.55 10.29
C ALA A 142 0.09 -4.12 9.36
N ASN A 143 0.93 -3.17 9.77
CA ASN A 143 2.10 -2.77 8.98
C ASN A 143 3.11 -3.92 8.82
N ALA A 144 3.38 -4.69 9.88
CA ALA A 144 4.28 -5.85 9.79
C ALA A 144 3.74 -6.91 8.82
N MET A 145 2.44 -7.18 8.87
CA MET A 145 1.78 -8.09 7.94
C MET A 145 1.90 -7.61 6.49
N LEU A 146 1.68 -6.31 6.24
CA LEU A 146 1.81 -5.73 4.90
C LEU A 146 3.26 -5.77 4.38
N VAL A 147 4.28 -5.56 5.23
CA VAL A 147 5.68 -5.77 4.83
C VAL A 147 5.90 -7.21 4.35
N SER A 148 5.38 -8.20 5.07
CA SER A 148 5.45 -9.59 4.60
C SER A 148 4.71 -9.81 3.29
N VAL A 149 3.54 -9.18 3.09
CA VAL A 149 2.83 -9.21 1.80
C VAL A 149 3.67 -8.61 0.67
N GLN A 150 4.37 -7.49 0.90
CA GLN A 150 5.22 -6.89 -0.14
C GLN A 150 6.35 -7.83 -0.57
N ASN A 151 6.92 -8.60 0.37
CA ASN A 151 7.92 -9.62 0.05
C ASN A 151 7.31 -10.76 -0.77
N ASP A 152 6.17 -11.31 -0.35
CA ASP A 152 5.47 -12.34 -1.11
C ASP A 152 5.09 -11.87 -2.53
N LEU A 153 4.70 -10.60 -2.71
CA LEU A 153 4.40 -10.05 -4.04
C LEU A 153 5.65 -9.97 -4.91
N PHE A 154 6.82 -9.69 -4.33
CA PHE A 154 8.10 -9.81 -5.02
C PHE A 154 8.44 -11.26 -5.36
N ASP A 155 8.21 -12.20 -4.44
CA ASP A 155 8.38 -13.64 -4.70
C ASP A 155 7.46 -14.11 -5.84
N LEU A 156 6.23 -13.61 -5.89
CA LEU A 156 5.27 -13.89 -6.97
C LEU A 156 5.76 -13.33 -8.31
N MET A 157 6.31 -12.12 -8.33
CA MET A 157 6.94 -11.56 -9.52
C MET A 157 8.13 -12.41 -9.99
N ALA A 158 8.99 -12.85 -9.06
CA ALA A 158 10.11 -13.75 -9.37
C ALA A 158 9.63 -15.11 -9.91
N ASP A 159 8.54 -15.66 -9.36
CA ASP A 159 7.92 -16.90 -9.83
C ASP A 159 7.45 -16.76 -11.30
N LEU A 160 6.82 -15.64 -11.66
CA LEU A 160 6.35 -15.39 -13.03
C LEU A 160 7.49 -15.25 -14.06
N LEU A 161 8.72 -14.95 -13.65
CA LEU A 161 9.86 -14.78 -14.56
C LEU A 161 10.46 -16.12 -15.02
N VAL A 162 10.14 -17.22 -14.36
CA VAL A 162 10.70 -18.54 -14.67
C VAL A 162 9.58 -19.55 -14.92
N PRO A 163 9.58 -20.30 -16.04
CA PRO A 163 8.58 -21.33 -16.32
C PRO A 163 8.32 -22.26 -15.13
N TYR A 164 7.09 -22.74 -14.97
CA TYR A 164 6.68 -23.71 -13.95
C TYR A 164 5.88 -24.88 -14.57
N PRO A 165 6.29 -26.14 -14.36
CA PRO A 165 7.48 -26.59 -13.64
C PRO A 165 8.76 -26.31 -14.45
N SER A 166 9.90 -26.15 -13.76
CA SER A 166 11.21 -25.97 -14.40
C SER A 166 12.34 -26.43 -13.47
N ASP A 167 13.39 -26.97 -14.07
CA ASP A 167 14.65 -27.33 -13.39
C ASP A 167 15.63 -26.15 -13.30
N LEU A 168 15.26 -24.99 -13.86
CA LEU A 168 16.08 -23.78 -13.79
C LEU A 168 16.15 -23.28 -12.34
N PRO A 169 17.27 -22.66 -11.93
CA PRO A 169 17.35 -21.96 -10.66
C PRO A 169 16.26 -20.88 -10.56
N VAL A 170 15.63 -20.78 -9.38
CA VAL A 170 14.59 -19.80 -9.10
C VAL A 170 14.87 -19.19 -7.73
N ASP A 171 14.77 -17.87 -7.63
CA ASP A 171 14.97 -17.17 -6.37
C ASP A 171 13.84 -17.49 -5.37
N ALA A 172 12.60 -17.49 -5.84
CA ALA A 172 11.42 -17.79 -5.02
C ALA A 172 10.30 -18.41 -5.86
N ARG A 173 9.44 -19.20 -5.19
CA ARG A 173 8.22 -19.78 -5.77
C ARG A 173 7.08 -19.60 -4.79
N ILE A 174 5.91 -19.25 -5.30
CA ILE A 174 4.70 -19.22 -4.49
C ILE A 174 4.25 -20.66 -4.22
N ILE A 175 4.24 -21.03 -2.94
CA ILE A 175 3.77 -22.32 -2.45
C ILE A 175 2.44 -22.18 -1.69
N PRO A 176 1.66 -23.27 -1.53
CA PRO A 176 0.36 -23.24 -0.85
C PRO A 176 0.39 -22.59 0.54
N GLU A 177 1.49 -22.74 1.28
CA GLU A 177 1.69 -22.24 2.63
C GLU A 177 1.62 -20.70 2.71
N HIS A 178 1.94 -19.98 1.63
CA HIS A 178 1.74 -18.53 1.60
C HIS A 178 0.26 -18.18 1.64
N ALA A 179 -0.59 -18.87 0.87
CA ALA A 179 -2.03 -18.64 0.88
C ALA A 179 -2.65 -19.05 2.23
N GLU A 180 -2.23 -20.17 2.81
CA GLU A 180 -2.67 -20.59 4.15
C GLU A 180 -2.29 -19.58 5.24
N ARG A 181 -1.12 -18.94 5.12
CA ARG A 181 -0.71 -17.86 6.03
C ARG A 181 -1.64 -16.65 5.92
N LEU A 182 -2.05 -16.27 4.71
CA LEU A 182 -3.04 -15.20 4.52
C LEU A 182 -4.40 -15.58 5.08
N GLU A 183 -4.83 -16.83 4.97
CA GLU A 183 -6.09 -17.30 5.56
C GLU A 183 -6.11 -17.17 7.08
N ARG A 184 -5.00 -17.51 7.75
CA ARG A 184 -4.85 -17.28 9.20
C ARG A 184 -4.87 -15.79 9.55
N ALA A 185 -4.20 -14.95 8.77
CA ALA A 185 -4.22 -13.50 8.97
C ALA A 185 -5.63 -12.90 8.75
N ILE A 186 -6.38 -13.41 7.78
CA ILE A 186 -7.77 -13.01 7.54
C ILE A 186 -8.61 -13.27 8.79
N GLU A 187 -8.47 -14.44 9.39
CA GLU A 187 -9.22 -14.78 10.59
C GLU A 187 -8.83 -13.92 11.80
N HIS A 188 -7.55 -13.60 11.95
CA HIS A 188 -7.06 -12.68 12.98
C HIS A 188 -7.69 -11.28 12.84
N PHE A 189 -7.53 -10.61 11.69
CA PHE A 189 -8.07 -9.26 11.49
C PHE A 189 -9.60 -9.22 11.41
N ARG A 190 -10.25 -10.34 11.08
CA ARG A 190 -11.71 -10.44 11.14
C ARG A 190 -12.24 -10.26 12.58
N GLN A 191 -11.51 -10.73 13.59
CA GLN A 191 -11.94 -10.60 14.99
C GLN A 191 -11.85 -9.15 15.49
N GLU A 192 -11.05 -8.31 14.83
CA GLU A 192 -10.94 -6.87 15.11
C GLU A 192 -11.99 -6.03 14.36
N ALA A 193 -12.66 -6.61 13.36
CA ALA A 193 -13.70 -5.94 12.59
C ALA A 193 -15.08 -6.16 13.23
N ASP A 194 -15.77 -5.07 13.59
CA ASP A 194 -17.18 -5.15 13.98
C ASP A 194 -18.04 -5.65 12.82
N ASP A 195 -19.11 -6.39 13.12
CA ASP A 195 -20.13 -6.93 12.21
C ASP A 195 -19.81 -6.93 10.69
N LEU A 196 -19.42 -8.09 10.15
CA LEU A 196 -19.18 -8.30 8.71
C LEU A 196 -20.47 -8.48 7.88
N SER A 197 -21.66 -8.22 8.44
CA SER A 197 -22.91 -8.33 7.70
C SER A 197 -23.07 -7.21 6.67
N GLY A 198 -23.63 -7.53 5.50
CA GLY A 198 -23.94 -6.54 4.46
C GLY A 198 -22.77 -6.15 3.55
N MET A 199 -23.08 -5.38 2.51
CA MET A 199 -22.09 -4.76 1.64
C MET A 199 -21.78 -3.36 2.15
N LEU A 200 -20.51 -2.97 2.13
CA LEU A 200 -20.07 -1.63 2.53
C LEU A 200 -19.68 -0.78 1.32
N LEU A 201 -19.69 0.53 1.52
CA LEU A 201 -19.07 1.48 0.62
C LEU A 201 -17.58 1.60 0.97
N PRO A 202 -16.65 1.34 0.03
CA PRO A 202 -15.22 1.41 0.32
C PRO A 202 -14.82 2.86 0.64
N GLY A 203 -14.38 3.09 1.88
CA GLY A 203 -14.08 4.42 2.39
C GLY A 203 -13.80 4.40 3.90
N GLY A 204 -14.11 5.49 4.59
CA GLY A 204 -13.85 5.67 6.01
C GLY A 204 -12.55 6.42 6.27
N THR A 205 -11.64 5.82 7.04
CA THR A 205 -10.31 6.40 7.29
C THR A 205 -9.46 6.40 6.01
N LEU A 206 -8.44 7.28 5.95
CA LEU A 206 -7.51 7.31 4.82
C LEU A 206 -6.87 5.94 4.59
N SER A 207 -6.44 5.29 5.67
CA SER A 207 -5.81 3.97 5.63
C SER A 207 -6.76 2.90 5.10
N ALA A 208 -8.01 2.88 5.55
CA ALA A 208 -9.02 1.95 5.05
C ALA A 208 -9.33 2.18 3.56
N ALA A 209 -9.51 3.43 3.14
CA ALA A 209 -9.74 3.78 1.74
C ALA A 209 -8.59 3.32 0.83
N LEU A 210 -7.33 3.49 1.26
CA LEU A 210 -6.16 3.03 0.52
C LEU A 210 -6.04 1.50 0.51
N LEU A 211 -6.41 0.81 1.58
CA LEU A 211 -6.48 -0.66 1.60
C LEU A 211 -7.55 -1.20 0.64
N TYR A 212 -8.72 -0.54 0.57
CA TYR A 212 -9.75 -0.89 -0.40
C TYR A 212 -9.29 -0.61 -1.83
N GLN A 213 -8.56 0.47 -2.08
CA GLN A 213 -7.92 0.72 -3.38
C GLN A 213 -6.93 -0.40 -3.73
N ALA A 214 -5.99 -0.72 -2.83
CA ALA A 214 -5.01 -1.78 -3.03
C ALA A 214 -5.69 -3.12 -3.31
N ARG A 215 -6.77 -3.44 -2.61
CA ARG A 215 -7.60 -4.63 -2.87
C ARG A 215 -8.10 -4.67 -4.32
N THR A 216 -8.56 -3.56 -4.88
CA THR A 216 -9.02 -3.54 -6.29
C THR A 216 -7.87 -3.77 -7.27
N THR A 217 -6.68 -3.25 -6.98
CA THR A 217 -5.47 -3.49 -7.77
C THR A 217 -5.03 -4.95 -7.69
N VAL A 218 -5.02 -5.56 -6.50
CA VAL A 218 -4.75 -7.00 -6.33
C VAL A 218 -5.74 -7.84 -7.13
N ARG A 219 -7.04 -7.51 -7.11
CA ARG A 219 -8.04 -8.23 -7.92
C ARG A 219 -7.83 -8.04 -9.42
N ARG A 220 -7.25 -6.93 -9.86
CA ARG A 220 -6.87 -6.71 -11.27
C ARG A 220 -5.66 -7.58 -11.64
N ALA A 221 -4.64 -7.63 -10.79
CA ALA A 221 -3.50 -8.53 -10.94
C ALA A 221 -3.94 -10.00 -10.97
N GLU A 222 -4.84 -10.40 -10.07
CA GLU A 222 -5.40 -11.76 -10.02
C GLU A 222 -6.01 -12.16 -11.38
N ARG A 223 -6.82 -11.28 -12.00
CA ARG A 223 -7.40 -11.55 -13.32
C ARG A 223 -6.35 -11.70 -14.41
N MET A 224 -5.28 -10.90 -14.38
CA MET A 224 -4.21 -11.01 -15.38
C MET A 224 -3.37 -12.26 -15.18
N VAL A 225 -3.12 -12.67 -13.94
CA VAL A 225 -2.48 -13.97 -13.63
C VAL A 225 -3.34 -15.13 -14.13
N TRP A 226 -4.66 -15.10 -13.91
CA TRP A 226 -5.55 -16.12 -14.46
C TRP A 226 -5.58 -16.12 -15.99
N ALA A 227 -5.57 -14.95 -16.62
CA ALA A 227 -5.50 -14.85 -18.08
C ALA A 227 -4.17 -15.44 -18.61
N ALA A 228 -3.05 -15.19 -17.93
CA ALA A 228 -1.76 -15.81 -18.26
C ALA A 228 -1.77 -17.33 -18.04
N LEU A 229 -2.44 -17.82 -17.00
CA LEU A 229 -2.65 -19.25 -16.76
C LEU A 229 -3.52 -19.91 -17.83
N ASP A 230 -4.52 -19.20 -18.36
CA ASP A 230 -5.39 -19.71 -19.42
C ASP A 230 -4.64 -19.80 -20.77
N GLU A 231 -3.74 -18.85 -21.06
CA GLU A 231 -2.95 -18.83 -22.30
C GLU A 231 -1.67 -19.69 -22.22
N HIS A 232 -1.02 -19.75 -21.05
CA HIS A 232 0.30 -20.35 -20.82
C HIS A 232 0.30 -21.36 -19.66
N GLY A 233 -0.80 -22.12 -19.50
CA GLY A 233 -1.05 -22.95 -18.31
C GLY A 233 -0.05 -24.07 -18.02
N ASP A 234 0.86 -24.36 -18.95
CA ASP A 234 1.96 -25.31 -18.81
C ASP A 234 3.24 -24.70 -18.23
N VAL A 235 3.32 -23.37 -18.11
CA VAL A 235 4.52 -22.66 -17.65
C VAL A 235 4.26 -21.63 -16.54
N VAL A 236 3.02 -21.48 -16.07
CA VAL A 236 2.66 -20.53 -14.99
C VAL A 236 2.19 -21.30 -13.76
N ASN A 237 2.73 -20.94 -12.59
CA ASN A 237 2.36 -21.55 -11.32
C ASN A 237 0.95 -21.11 -10.88
N ARG A 238 0.01 -22.06 -10.74
CA ARG A 238 -1.38 -21.81 -10.33
C ARG A 238 -1.50 -21.24 -8.90
N GLU A 239 -0.53 -21.48 -8.03
CA GLU A 239 -0.57 -20.97 -6.65
C GLU A 239 -0.46 -19.44 -6.59
N THR A 240 0.12 -18.79 -7.61
CA THR A 240 0.18 -17.32 -7.72
C THR A 240 -1.22 -16.69 -7.75
N GLY A 241 -2.14 -17.23 -8.56
CA GLY A 241 -3.53 -16.77 -8.63
C GLY A 241 -4.30 -17.04 -7.34
N ARG A 242 -4.05 -18.18 -6.69
CA ARG A 242 -4.65 -18.52 -5.38
C ARG A 242 -4.21 -17.55 -4.29
N TYR A 243 -2.93 -17.21 -4.25
CA TYR A 243 -2.38 -16.23 -3.32
C TYR A 243 -3.06 -14.87 -3.47
N LEU A 244 -3.15 -14.32 -4.68
CA LEU A 244 -3.76 -13.01 -4.95
C LEU A 244 -5.25 -12.97 -4.56
N ASN A 245 -5.99 -14.06 -4.80
CA ASN A 245 -7.37 -14.18 -4.36
C ASN A 245 -7.49 -14.03 -2.83
N ARG A 246 -6.63 -14.72 -2.05
CA ARG A 246 -6.61 -14.60 -0.59
C ARG A 246 -6.14 -13.23 -0.13
N LEU A 247 -5.14 -12.65 -0.78
CA LEU A 247 -4.66 -11.31 -0.46
C LEU A 247 -5.76 -10.27 -0.61
N SER A 248 -6.61 -10.37 -1.64
CA SER A 248 -7.74 -9.45 -1.78
C SER A 248 -8.73 -9.54 -0.60
N GLY A 249 -8.88 -10.73 -0.01
CA GLY A 249 -9.68 -10.97 1.19
C GLY A 249 -9.02 -10.39 2.45
N LEU A 250 -7.71 -10.55 2.59
CA LEU A 250 -6.94 -9.96 3.69
C LEU A 250 -7.07 -8.43 3.69
N LEU A 251 -6.84 -7.79 2.54
CA LEU A 251 -6.95 -6.32 2.43
C LEU A 251 -8.37 -5.82 2.72
N PHE A 252 -9.40 -6.63 2.44
CA PHE A 252 -10.78 -6.29 2.83
C PHE A 252 -10.95 -6.26 4.35
N VAL A 253 -10.56 -7.32 5.06
CA VAL A 253 -10.71 -7.37 6.52
C VAL A 253 -9.79 -6.39 7.24
N MET A 254 -8.59 -6.11 6.70
CA MET A 254 -7.72 -5.06 7.24
C MET A 254 -8.32 -3.67 7.02
N GLY A 255 -9.02 -3.44 5.90
CA GLY A 255 -9.76 -2.19 5.66
C GLY A 255 -10.87 -1.98 6.69
N ARG A 256 -11.60 -3.05 7.04
CA ARG A 256 -12.59 -3.06 8.13
C ARG A 256 -11.95 -2.75 9.48
N ALA A 257 -10.87 -3.44 9.82
CA ALA A 257 -10.15 -3.22 11.09
C ALA A 257 -9.63 -1.78 11.20
N ALA A 258 -9.12 -1.21 10.09
CA ALA A 258 -8.70 0.20 10.02
C ALA A 258 -9.86 1.21 10.14
N ASN A 259 -11.10 0.75 10.04
CA ASN A 259 -12.32 1.54 10.26
C ASN A 259 -12.99 1.25 11.60
N ALA A 260 -12.49 0.37 12.46
CA ALA A 260 -13.20 -0.07 13.67
C ALA A 260 -13.68 1.10 14.55
N GLU A 261 -12.85 2.13 14.74
CA GLU A 261 -13.23 3.32 15.52
C GLU A 261 -14.11 4.32 14.74
N HIS A 262 -13.99 4.35 13.40
CA HIS A 262 -14.73 5.28 12.54
C HIS A 262 -16.13 4.77 12.19
N GLY A 263 -16.30 3.45 12.12
CA GLY A 263 -17.45 2.77 11.56
C GLY A 263 -17.40 2.69 10.03
N ASP A 264 -18.03 1.65 9.48
CA ASP A 264 -18.21 1.49 8.04
C ASP A 264 -19.57 2.03 7.59
N VAL A 265 -19.61 2.59 6.38
CA VAL A 265 -20.86 3.02 5.75
C VAL A 265 -21.42 1.87 4.92
N MET A 266 -22.59 1.38 5.31
CA MET A 266 -23.25 0.27 4.61
C MET A 266 -23.88 0.73 3.30
N TRP A 267 -23.75 -0.09 2.27
CA TRP A 267 -24.42 0.11 1.00
C TRP A 267 -25.92 -0.08 1.16
N VAL A 268 -26.67 0.93 0.73
CA VAL A 268 -28.13 0.89 0.63
C VAL A 268 -28.50 0.78 -0.86
N PRO A 269 -29.12 -0.33 -1.30
CA PRO A 269 -29.60 -0.47 -2.66
C PRO A 269 -30.48 0.71 -3.07
N GLU A 270 -30.27 1.24 -4.27
CA GLU A 270 -31.12 2.27 -4.87
C GLU A 270 -31.24 3.58 -4.04
N SER A 271 -30.31 3.83 -3.11
CA SER A 271 -30.36 4.98 -2.19
C SER A 271 -30.53 6.34 -2.87
N SER A 272 -29.98 6.48 -4.08
CA SER A 272 -30.08 7.71 -4.88
C SER A 272 -31.48 7.98 -5.45
N VAL A 273 -32.32 6.95 -5.57
CA VAL A 273 -33.66 7.04 -6.20
C VAL A 273 -34.81 6.82 -5.22
N LEU A 274 -34.56 6.32 -4.01
CA LEU A 274 -35.61 6.08 -3.01
C LEU A 274 -36.49 7.31 -2.76
N GLY A 275 -35.88 8.50 -2.55
CA GLY A 275 -36.65 9.74 -2.37
C GLY A 275 -37.44 10.17 -3.61
N VAL A 276 -36.98 9.80 -4.81
CA VAL A 276 -37.70 10.09 -6.07
C VAL A 276 -38.89 9.15 -6.26
N LEU A 277 -38.78 7.90 -5.79
CA LEU A 277 -39.86 6.91 -5.88
C LEU A 277 -40.95 7.15 -4.85
N GLU A 278 -40.60 7.61 -3.64
CA GLU A 278 -41.58 7.97 -2.60
C GLU A 278 -42.43 9.20 -2.98
N ASP A 279 -41.85 10.15 -3.73
CA ASP A 279 -42.54 11.36 -4.19
C ASP A 279 -43.37 11.16 -5.46
N ARG A 280 -43.32 9.97 -6.08
CA ARG A 280 -44.18 9.67 -7.22
C ARG A 280 -45.61 9.42 -6.72
N PRO A 281 -46.62 10.17 -7.19
CA PRO A 281 -48.00 9.82 -6.91
C PRO A 281 -48.26 8.42 -7.46
N ASP A 282 -48.99 7.61 -6.70
CA ASP A 282 -49.48 6.32 -7.18
C ASP A 282 -50.23 6.56 -8.51
N GLU A 283 -49.63 6.15 -9.62
CA GLU A 283 -50.31 6.12 -10.91
C GLU A 283 -51.29 4.95 -10.87
N ASP A 284 -52.56 5.26 -10.53
CA ASP A 284 -53.74 4.40 -10.67
C ASP A 284 -53.99 3.97 -12.14
#